data_AF-A0A183AFJ8-F1
#
_entry.id   AF-A0A183AFJ8-F1
#
_cell.length_a   1.000
_cell.length_b   1.000
_cell.length_c   1.000
_cell.angle_alpha   90.00
_cell.angle_beta   90.00
_cell.angle_gamma   90.00
#
_symmetry.space_group_name_H-M   'P 1'
#
loop_
_entity.id
_entity.type
_entity.pdbx_description
1 polymer ?
#
loop_
_entity_poly.entity_id
_entity_poly.type
_entity_poly.pdbx_seq_one_letter_code
_entity_poly.pdbx_strand_id
1 'polypeptide(L)'
;MKVPWPAAFEDGDVRMFLEEFEDVAELAGIRTDHGKLTALRALLKGRARAMLDAARRGPEKMEWAAAKNALIAGFNTPADRQEALRHFKKAQLGVGVDPLSHAVALRGLLDRALPTLDENARS
;
A
#
# COMPACT_ATOMS: atom_id res chain seq x y z
N MET A 1 -20.55 -14.83 8.89
CA MET A 1 -19.07 -14.95 8.80
C MET A 1 -18.48 -13.60 9.18
N LYS A 2 -17.37 -13.58 9.94
CA LYS A 2 -16.62 -12.35 10.22
C LYS A 2 -15.65 -12.14 9.06
N VAL A 3 -15.81 -11.08 8.29
CA VAL A 3 -14.86 -10.73 7.23
C VAL A 3 -13.52 -10.41 7.90
N PRO A 4 -12.42 -11.10 7.56
CA PRO A 4 -11.11 -10.79 8.13
C PRO A 4 -10.69 -9.40 7.64
N TRP A 5 -10.42 -8.50 8.58
CA TRP A 5 -9.95 -7.15 8.26
C TRP A 5 -8.45 -7.16 7.96
N PRO A 6 -7.97 -6.37 6.98
CA PRO A 6 -6.54 -6.24 6.74
C PRO A 6 -5.80 -5.79 8.01
N ALA A 7 -4.54 -6.22 8.13
CA ALA A 7 -3.68 -5.76 9.21
C ALA A 7 -3.40 -4.25 9.11
N ALA A 8 -2.91 -3.68 10.20
CA ALA A 8 -2.47 -2.28 10.18
C ALA A 8 -1.31 -2.09 9.18
N PHE A 9 -1.38 -1.03 8.38
CA PHE A 9 -0.39 -0.72 7.35
C PHE A 9 0.51 0.43 7.80
N GLU A 10 1.81 0.21 7.75
CA GLU A 10 2.84 1.21 8.07
C GLU A 10 3.71 1.50 6.85
N ASP A 11 4.18 0.43 6.20
CA ASP A 11 4.98 0.46 4.98
C ASP A 11 4.79 -0.83 4.19
N GLY A 12 5.14 -0.82 2.90
CA GLY A 12 5.03 -1.99 2.02
C GLY A 12 4.42 -1.64 0.67
N ASP A 13 3.78 -2.63 0.04
CA ASP A 13 3.05 -2.43 -1.20
C ASP A 13 1.70 -1.76 -0.94
N VAL A 14 1.68 -0.44 -1.11
CA VAL A 14 0.49 0.39 -0.91
C VAL A 14 -0.63 0.06 -1.91
N ARG A 15 -0.31 -0.42 -3.11
CA ARG A 15 -1.31 -0.75 -4.14
C ARG A 15 -2.05 -2.02 -3.73
N MET A 16 -1.29 -3.07 -3.44
CA MET A 16 -1.84 -4.35 -3.00
C MET A 16 -2.68 -4.20 -1.73
N PHE A 17 -2.20 -3.40 -0.76
CA PHE A 17 -2.96 -3.12 0.46
C PHE A 17 -4.29 -2.40 0.18
N LEU A 18 -4.31 -1.41 -0.71
CA LEU A 18 -5.52 -0.67 -1.05
C LEU A 18 -6.54 -1.53 -1.82
N GLU A 19 -6.07 -2.46 -2.67
CA GLU A 19 -6.91 -3.44 -3.37
C GLU A 19 -7.55 -4.42 -2.38
N GLU A 20 -6.76 -5.06 -1.51
CA GLU A 20 -7.28 -5.97 -0.47
C GLU A 20 -8.27 -5.24 0.46
N PHE A 21 -7.94 -4.00 0.84
CA PHE A 21 -8.82 -3.18 1.66
C PHE A 21 -10.16 -2.90 0.97
N GLU A 22 -10.18 -2.60 -0.33
CA GLU A 22 -11.42 -2.37 -1.07
C GLU A 22 -12.30 -3.61 -1.08
N ASP A 23 -11.74 -4.77 -1.41
CA ASP A 23 -12.48 -6.04 -1.44
C ASP A 23 -13.11 -6.33 -0.09
N VAL A 24 -12.35 -6.16 1.00
CA VAL A 24 -12.84 -6.37 2.36
C VAL A 24 -13.88 -5.33 2.77
N ALA A 25 -13.69 -4.05 2.42
CA ALA A 25 -14.64 -2.99 2.70
C ALA A 25 -15.97 -3.22 1.98
N GLU A 26 -15.95 -3.71 0.75
CA GLU A 26 -17.15 -4.03 -0.02
C GLU A 26 -17.92 -5.21 0.57
N LEU A 27 -17.22 -6.27 0.96
CA LEU A 27 -17.80 -7.42 1.67
C LEU A 27 -18.44 -7.01 3.00
N ALA A 28 -17.92 -5.97 3.66
CA ALA A 28 -18.44 -5.43 4.90
C ALA A 28 -19.57 -4.40 4.72
N GLY A 29 -19.96 -4.10 3.47
CA GLY A 29 -21.01 -3.13 3.17
C GLY A 29 -20.56 -1.66 3.26
N ILE A 30 -19.25 -1.38 3.36
CA ILE A 30 -18.71 -0.03 3.40
C ILE A 30 -18.54 0.49 1.97
N ARG A 31 -19.62 1.05 1.42
CA ARG A 31 -19.66 1.50 0.01
C ARG A 31 -19.42 2.98 -0.18
N THR A 32 -19.55 3.79 0.86
CA THR A 32 -19.37 5.24 0.76
C THR A 32 -17.91 5.62 0.93
N ASP A 33 -17.45 6.62 0.18
CA ASP A 33 -16.10 7.19 0.31
C ASP A 33 -15.78 7.58 1.76
N HIS A 34 -16.74 8.20 2.45
CA HIS A 34 -16.57 8.58 3.85
C HIS A 34 -16.36 7.37 4.77
N GLY A 35 -17.10 6.29 4.54
CA GLY A 35 -16.94 5.03 5.27
C GLY A 35 -15.59 4.38 4.97
N LYS A 36 -15.21 4.28 3.68
CA LYS A 36 -13.92 3.72 3.25
C LYS A 36 -12.75 4.52 3.85
N LEU A 37 -12.80 5.84 3.81
CA LEU A 37 -11.76 6.71 4.39
C LEU A 37 -11.66 6.59 5.92
N THR A 38 -12.78 6.44 6.61
CA THR A 38 -12.80 6.27 8.07
C THR A 38 -12.16 4.93 8.46
N ALA A 39 -12.53 3.85 7.77
CA ALA A 39 -11.97 2.53 8.00
C ALA A 39 -10.47 2.48 7.63
N LEU A 40 -10.09 3.06 6.48
CA LEU A 40 -8.70 3.15 6.05
C LEU A 40 -7.84 3.88 7.10
N ARG A 41 -8.29 5.03 7.58
CA ARG A 41 -7.56 5.83 8.58
C ARG A 41 -7.29 5.07 9.88
N ALA A 42 -8.16 4.13 10.27
CA ALA A 42 -7.97 3.29 11.44
C ALA A 42 -6.85 2.26 11.26
N LEU A 43 -6.56 1.85 10.01
CA LEU A 43 -5.53 0.87 9.67
C LEU A 43 -4.17 1.49 9.38
N LEU A 44 -4.13 2.73 8.90
CA LEU A 44 -2.88 3.41 8.61
C LEU A 44 -2.13 3.81 9.90
N LYS A 45 -0.83 3.57 9.89
CA LYS A 45 0.13 3.99 10.93
C LYS A 45 1.26 4.82 10.33
N GLY A 46 2.03 5.46 11.22
CA GLY A 46 3.27 6.16 10.89
C GLY A 46 3.13 7.10 9.69
N ARG A 47 4.01 6.89 8.70
CA ARG A 47 4.10 7.71 7.49
C ARG A 47 2.83 7.66 6.65
N ALA A 48 2.21 6.49 6.49
CA ALA A 48 1.00 6.33 5.69
C ALA A 48 -0.16 7.17 6.24
N ARG A 49 -0.31 7.20 7.57
CA ARG A 49 -1.33 8.01 8.23
C ARG A 49 -1.07 9.51 8.07
N ALA A 50 0.19 9.93 8.20
CA ALA A 50 0.57 11.32 8.01
C ALA A 50 0.27 11.81 6.58
N MET A 51 0.50 10.97 5.56
CA MET A 51 0.17 11.30 4.17
C MET A 51 -1.32 11.47 3.95
N LEU A 52 -2.15 10.54 4.45
CA LEU A 52 -3.60 10.63 4.32
C LEU A 52 -4.15 11.89 5.02
N ASP A 53 -3.65 12.18 6.22
CA ASP A 53 -4.05 13.37 6.97
C ASP A 53 -3.61 14.67 6.27
N ALA A 54 -2.43 14.69 5.64
CA ALA A 54 -1.96 15.82 4.84
C ALA A 54 -2.79 16.03 3.58
N ALA A 55 -3.16 14.96 2.89
CA ALA A 55 -3.98 15.02 1.68
C ALA A 55 -5.41 15.50 1.96
N ARG A 56 -5.90 15.33 3.19
CA ARG A 56 -7.22 15.81 3.65
C ARG A 56 -7.25 17.31 4.01
N ARG A 57 -6.13 18.03 4.02
CA ARG A 57 -6.01 19.38 4.61
C ARG A 57 -6.81 20.50 3.91
N GLY A 58 -7.64 20.19 2.92
CA GLY A 58 -8.57 21.12 2.28
C GLY A 58 -9.92 21.23 2.99
N PRO A 59 -10.70 22.31 2.74
CA PRO A 59 -12.07 22.45 3.24
C PRO A 59 -13.06 21.47 2.59
N GLU A 60 -12.65 20.79 1.51
CA GLU A 60 -13.47 19.86 0.74
C GLU A 60 -13.44 18.43 1.30
N LYS A 61 -14.56 17.73 1.12
CA LYS A 61 -14.67 16.32 1.46
C LYS A 61 -13.79 15.53 0.49
N MET A 62 -12.72 14.92 1.01
CA MET A 62 -11.81 14.11 0.20
C MET A 62 -12.56 12.91 -0.40
N GLU A 63 -12.42 12.72 -1.70
CA GLU A 63 -12.92 11.55 -2.41
C GLU A 63 -12.00 10.35 -2.18
N TRP A 64 -12.57 9.14 -2.24
CA TRP A 64 -11.82 7.89 -2.08
C TRP A 64 -10.72 7.75 -3.14
N ALA A 65 -11.01 8.09 -4.40
CA ALA A 65 -10.04 8.05 -5.49
C ALA A 65 -8.84 8.99 -5.25
N ALA A 66 -9.11 10.20 -4.76
CA ALA A 66 -8.06 11.16 -4.41
C ALA A 66 -7.16 10.63 -3.27
N ALA A 67 -7.74 9.96 -2.27
CA ALA A 67 -6.98 9.38 -1.17
C ALA A 67 -6.06 8.24 -1.62
N LYS A 68 -6.55 7.35 -2.49
CA LYS A 68 -5.71 6.30 -3.10
C LYS A 68 -4.54 6.91 -3.86
N ASN A 69 -4.81 7.89 -4.72
CA ASN A 69 -3.79 8.55 -5.51
C ASN A 69 -2.74 9.24 -4.64
N ALA A 70 -3.16 9.91 -3.55
CA ALA A 70 -2.25 10.55 -2.62
C ALA A 70 -1.32 9.55 -1.92
N LEU A 71 -1.85 8.41 -1.47
CA LEU A 71 -1.06 7.34 -0.85
C LEU A 71 -0.12 6.70 -1.87
N ILE A 72 -0.60 6.35 -3.07
CA ILE A 72 0.23 5.77 -4.13
C ILE A 72 1.36 6.74 -4.52
N ALA A 73 1.06 8.02 -4.71
CA ALA A 73 2.08 9.02 -5.05
C ALA A 73 3.10 9.20 -3.92
N GLY A 74 2.64 9.24 -2.66
CA GLY A 74 3.49 9.47 -1.50
C GLY A 74 4.47 8.33 -1.20
N PHE A 75 4.18 7.09 -1.62
CA PHE A 75 5.07 5.93 -1.49
C PHE A 75 5.88 5.63 -2.76
N ASN A 76 5.63 6.33 -3.87
CA ASN A 76 6.34 6.19 -5.14
C ASN A 76 7.36 7.32 -5.41
N THR A 77 7.85 7.98 -4.35
CA THR A 77 8.85 9.03 -4.53
C THR A 77 10.17 8.45 -5.08
N PRO A 78 10.99 9.22 -5.80
CA PRO A 78 12.31 8.75 -6.23
C PRO A 78 13.17 8.22 -5.08
N ALA A 79 13.08 8.82 -3.88
CA ALA A 79 13.80 8.37 -2.70
C ALA A 79 13.34 6.97 -2.24
N ASP A 80 12.02 6.74 -2.20
CA ASP A 80 11.43 5.44 -1.85
C ASP A 80 11.85 4.35 -2.82
N ARG A 81 11.84 4.64 -4.13
CA ARG A 81 12.25 3.68 -5.17
C ARG A 81 13.72 3.29 -5.03
N GLN A 82 14.58 4.28 -4.77
CA GLN A 82 16.01 4.04 -4.54
C GLN A 82 16.25 3.26 -3.26
N GLU A 83 15.49 3.54 -2.20
CA GLU A 83 15.56 2.80 -0.95
C GLU A 83 15.12 1.34 -1.13
N ALA A 84 13.98 1.09 -1.77
CA ALA A 84 13.51 -0.25 -2.11
C ALA A 84 14.55 -1.04 -2.92
N LEU A 85 15.18 -0.40 -3.91
CA LEU A 85 16.26 -1.02 -4.69
C LEU A 85 17.50 -1.33 -3.85
N ARG A 86 17.86 -0.46 -2.90
CA ARG A 86 18.96 -0.71 -1.96
C ARG A 86 18.64 -1.89 -1.05
N HIS A 87 17.41 -2.00 -0.56
CA HIS A 87 16.98 -3.13 0.26
C HIS A 87 16.96 -4.43 -0.55
N PHE A 88 16.43 -4.41 -1.77
CA PHE A 88 16.43 -5.56 -2.67
C PHE A 88 17.85 -6.10 -2.90
N LYS A 89 18.80 -5.22 -3.22
CA LYS A 89 20.21 -5.60 -3.43
C LYS A 89 20.88 -6.21 -2.20
N LYS A 90 20.40 -5.88 -1.00
CA LYS A 90 20.93 -6.38 0.27
C LYS A 90 20.17 -7.59 0.81
N ALA A 91 18.98 -7.86 0.27
CA ALA A 91 18.14 -8.95 0.73
C ALA A 91 18.84 -10.28 0.43
N GLN A 92 19.03 -11.07 1.48
CA GLN A 92 19.58 -12.42 1.41
C GLN A 92 18.60 -13.37 2.08
N LEU A 93 18.50 -14.59 1.54
CA LEU A 93 17.70 -15.63 2.16
C LEU A 93 18.43 -16.10 3.43
N GLY A 94 17.89 -15.74 4.59
CA GLY A 94 18.40 -16.20 5.88
C GLY A 94 18.15 -17.69 6.10
N VAL A 95 19.01 -18.33 6.89
CA VAL A 95 18.80 -19.73 7.31
C VAL A 95 17.50 -19.83 8.12
N GLY A 96 16.58 -20.69 7.71
CA GLY A 96 15.29 -20.89 8.38
C GLY A 96 14.17 -19.93 7.96
N VAL A 97 14.42 -19.02 7.01
CA VAL A 97 13.37 -18.19 6.41
C VAL A 97 12.60 -19.02 5.38
N ASP A 98 11.28 -19.01 5.44
CA ASP A 98 10.42 -19.62 4.43
C ASP A 98 10.72 -19.02 3.04
N PRO A 99 11.12 -19.84 2.05
CA PRO A 99 11.49 -19.35 0.72
C PRO A 99 10.36 -18.60 0.00
N LEU A 100 9.10 -18.99 0.22
CA LEU A 100 7.96 -18.35 -0.42
C LEU A 100 7.72 -16.95 0.14
N SER A 101 7.74 -16.81 1.47
CA SER A 101 7.65 -15.52 2.15
C SER A 101 8.79 -14.58 1.75
N HIS A 102 10.00 -15.13 1.57
CA HIS A 102 11.14 -14.36 1.07
C HIS A 102 10.93 -13.89 -0.38
N ALA A 103 10.42 -14.76 -1.26
CA ALA A 103 10.12 -14.41 -2.64
C ALA A 103 9.05 -13.31 -2.75
N VAL A 104 7.99 -13.37 -1.94
CA VAL A 104 6.95 -12.32 -1.87
C VAL A 104 7.54 -11.00 -1.42
N ALA A 105 8.40 -11.00 -0.40
CA ALA A 105 9.07 -9.79 0.07
C ALA A 105 10.01 -9.18 -1.00
N LEU A 106 10.78 -10.01 -1.70
CA LEU A 106 11.62 -9.58 -2.83
C LEU A 106 10.79 -9.00 -3.97
N ARG A 107 9.64 -9.61 -4.28
CA ARG A 107 8.72 -9.13 -5.32
C ARG A 107 8.16 -7.76 -4.96
N GLY A 108 7.69 -7.56 -3.73
CA GLY A 108 7.22 -6.25 -3.27
C GLY A 108 8.31 -5.15 -3.31
N LEU A 109 9.57 -5.50 -3.02
CA LEU A 109 10.69 -4.57 -3.18
C LEU A 109 10.95 -4.20 -4.65
N LEU A 110 10.83 -5.16 -5.57
CA LEU A 110 11.00 -4.90 -7.01
C LEU A 110 9.86 -4.07 -7.59
N ASP A 111 8.61 -4.42 -7.28
CA ASP A 111 7.43 -3.72 -7.77
C ASP A 111 7.45 -2.26 -7.29
N ARG A 112 7.93 -2.00 -6.07
CA ARG A 112 8.17 -0.64 -5.55
C ARG A 112 9.36 0.05 -6.20
N ALA A 113 10.48 -0.63 -6.39
CA ALA A 113 11.67 -0.03 -7.00
C ALA A 113 11.43 0.36 -8.46
N LEU A 114 10.63 -0.43 -9.17
CA LEU A 114 10.44 -0.36 -10.62
C LEU A 114 8.94 -0.48 -10.99
N PRO A 115 8.13 0.53 -10.68
CA PRO A 115 6.67 0.46 -10.85
C PRO A 115 6.20 0.43 -12.31
N THR A 116 7.08 0.69 -13.28
CA THR A 116 6.78 0.65 -14.73
C THR A 116 7.21 -0.66 -15.39
N LEU A 117 7.77 -1.62 -14.64
CA LEU A 117 8.32 -2.84 -15.21
C LEU A 117 7.21 -3.81 -15.69
N ASP A 118 6.05 -3.79 -15.02
CA ASP A 118 4.90 -4.65 -15.34
C ASP A 118 4.06 -4.13 -16.53
N GLU A 119 4.06 -2.82 -16.80
CA GLU A 119 3.42 -2.22 -17.99
C GLU A 119 4.13 -2.63 -19.29
N ASN A 120 5.47 -2.72 -19.26
CA ASN A 120 6.27 -3.11 -20.42
C ASN A 120 6.25 -4.62 -20.69
N ALA A 121 5.85 -5.44 -19.72
CA ALA A 121 5.80 -6.90 -19.85
C ALA A 121 4.49 -7.42 -20.49
N ARG A 122 3.49 -6.55 -20.68
CA ARG A 122 2.18 -6.87 -21.29
C ARG A 122 2.04 -6.42 -22.75
N SER A 123 3.15 -5.96 -23.38
CA SER A 123 3.22 -5.62 -24.82
C SER A 123 3.81 -6.77 -25.63
#